data_AF-A0A537SBU8-F1
#
_entry.id   AF-A0A537SBU8-F1
#
_cell.length_a   1.000
_cell.length_b   1.000
_cell.length_c   1.000
_cell.angle_alpha   90.00
_cell.angle_beta   90.00
_cell.angle_gamma   90.00
#
_symmetry.space_group_name_H-M   'P 1'
#
loop_
_entity.id
_entity.type
_entity.pdbx_description
1 polymer ?
#
loop_
_entity_poly.entity_id
_entity_poly.type
_entity_poly.pdbx_seq_one_letter_code
_entity_poly.pdbx_strand_id
1 'polypeptide(L)' 'MATKRARPKRRSWSKEDVRELRAHSRSKSPVKKIARAMKRTAGALRQKAHDLGLPLGHRR' A
#
# COMPACT_ATOMS: atom_id res chain seq x y z
N MET A 1 28.19 -16.74 7.50
CA MET A 1 27.74 -16.60 6.10
C MET A 1 26.34 -16.01 6.09
N ALA A 2 26.09 -14.89 5.41
CA ALA A 2 24.76 -14.27 5.34
C ALA A 2 23.87 -15.04 4.33
N THR A 3 22.80 -15.65 4.80
CA THR A 3 21.84 -16.36 3.94
C THR A 3 20.96 -15.34 3.20
N LYS A 4 20.98 -15.37 1.86
CA LYS A 4 20.12 -14.51 1.04
C LYS A 4 18.66 -14.94 1.22
N ARG A 5 17.85 -14.10 1.89
CA ARG A 5 16.40 -14.31 1.98
C ARG A 5 15.76 -14.09 0.61
N ALA A 6 14.94 -15.04 0.18
CA ALA A 6 14.17 -14.93 -1.05
C ALA A 6 13.24 -13.71 -1.01
N ARG A 7 13.21 -12.94 -2.11
CA ARG A 7 12.33 -11.77 -2.23
C ARG A 7 10.89 -12.24 -2.44
N PRO A 8 9.90 -11.70 -1.70
CA PRO A 8 8.50 -12.06 -1.92
C PRO A 8 8.04 -11.68 -3.33
N LYS A 9 7.24 -12.55 -3.96
CA LYS A 9 6.70 -12.33 -5.30
C LYS A 9 5.83 -11.07 -5.31
N ARG A 10 6.12 -10.15 -6.25
CA ARG A 10 5.35 -8.91 -6.40
C ARG A 10 3.93 -9.27 -6.90
N ARG A 11 2.92 -9.01 -6.07
CA ARG A 11 1.52 -9.17 -6.47
C ARG A 11 1.06 -7.93 -7.24
N SER A 12 0.54 -8.12 -8.44
CA SER A 12 0.00 -7.05 -9.29
C SER A 12 -1.13 -6.29 -8.58
N TRP A 13 -1.30 -5.02 -8.92
CA TRP A 13 -2.40 -4.19 -8.43
C TRP A 13 -3.62 -4.40 -9.32
N SER A 14 -4.76 -4.80 -8.74
CA SER A 14 -6.01 -4.82 -9.49
C SER A 14 -6.62 -3.42 -9.58
N LYS A 15 -7.60 -3.24 -10.47
CA LYS A 15 -8.36 -1.98 -10.55
C LYS A 15 -9.15 -1.72 -9.26
N GLU A 16 -9.66 -2.78 -8.63
CA GLU A 16 -10.37 -2.73 -7.34
C GLU A 16 -9.44 -2.28 -6.22
N ASP A 17 -8.22 -2.84 -6.15
CA ASP A 17 -7.21 -2.43 -5.17
C ASP A 17 -6.95 -0.91 -5.28
N VAL A 18 -6.87 -0.37 -6.50
CA VAL A 18 -6.64 1.07 -6.72
C VAL A 18 -7.85 1.91 -6.28
N ARG A 19 -9.07 1.42 -6.52
CA ARG A 19 -10.31 2.10 -6.12
C ARG A 19 -10.45 2.15 -4.59
N GLU A 20 -10.18 1.04 -3.92
CA GLU A 20 -10.14 0.98 -2.45
C GLU A 20 -9.07 1.89 -1.87
N LEU A 21 -7.86 1.91 -2.47
CA LEU A 21 -6.78 2.79 -2.03
C LEU A 21 -7.17 4.27 -2.11
N ARG A 22 -7.86 4.67 -3.18
CA ARG A 22 -8.41 6.03 -3.34
C ARG A 22 -9.48 6.35 -2.30
N ALA A 23 -10.38 5.41 -2.03
CA ALA A 23 -11.42 5.58 -1.01
C ALA A 23 -10.80 5.78 0.38
N HIS A 24 -9.86 4.93 0.77
CA HIS A 24 -9.16 5.04 2.05
C HIS A 24 -8.33 6.32 2.20
N SER A 25 -7.72 6.79 1.11
CA SER A 25 -7.00 8.08 1.07
C SER A 25 -7.95 9.25 1.33
N ARG A 26 -9.13 9.26 0.69
CA ARG A 26 -10.18 10.27 0.96
C ARG A 26 -10.68 10.22 2.40
N SER A 27 -10.87 9.02 2.94
CA SER A 27 -11.31 8.81 4.32
C SER A 27 -10.20 9.03 5.37
N LYS A 28 -9.00 9.51 4.98
CA LYS A 28 -7.86 9.77 5.88
C LYS A 28 -7.50 8.57 6.77
N SER A 29 -7.68 7.36 6.24
CA SER A 29 -7.48 6.14 7.02
C SER A 29 -5.98 5.91 7.32
N PRO A 30 -5.62 5.49 8.55
CA PRO A 30 -4.24 5.14 8.89
C PRO A 30 -3.71 4.01 8.00
N VAL A 31 -2.48 4.15 7.49
CA VAL A 31 -1.84 3.15 6.61
C VAL A 31 -1.82 1.75 7.22
N LYS A 32 -1.67 1.64 8.54
CA LYS A 32 -1.73 0.35 9.26
C LYS A 32 -3.10 -0.35 9.13
N LYS A 33 -4.20 0.42 9.15
CA LYS A 33 -5.56 -0.13 8.97
C LYS A 33 -5.78 -0.59 7.53
N ILE A 34 -5.36 0.23 6.56
CA ILE A 34 -5.45 -0.10 5.12
C ILE A 34 -4.62 -1.35 4.79
N ALA A 35 -3.41 -1.45 5.35
CA ALA A 35 -2.55 -2.63 5.18
C ALA A 35 -3.21 -3.93 5.65
N ARG A 36 -3.93 -3.87 6.79
CA ARG A 36 -4.68 -5.02 7.31
C ARG A 36 -5.90 -5.34 6.44
N ALA A 37 -6.67 -4.33 6.03
CA ALA A 37 -7.87 -4.51 5.20
C ALA A 37 -7.52 -5.12 3.83
N MET A 38 -6.56 -4.54 3.12
CA MET A 38 -6.18 -4.96 1.78
C MET A 38 -5.20 -6.15 1.76
N LYS A 39 -4.78 -6.65 2.93
CA LYS A 39 -3.73 -7.67 3.08
C LYS A 39 -2.45 -7.32 2.29
N ARG A 40 -2.09 -6.03 2.25
CA ARG A 40 -0.90 -5.49 1.58
C ARG A 40 0.05 -4.90 2.61
N THR A 41 1.34 -4.84 2.27
CA THR A 41 2.32 -4.18 3.14
C THR A 41 2.16 -2.66 3.09
N ALA A 42 2.45 -1.98 4.20
CA ALA A 42 2.43 -0.52 4.26
C ALA A 42 3.41 0.14 3.27
N GLY A 43 4.53 -0.52 2.95
CA GLY A 43 5.47 -0.07 1.93
C GLY A 43 4.89 -0.09 0.52
N ALA A 44 4.21 -1.20 0.15
CA ALA A 44 3.56 -1.30 -1.15
C ALA A 44 2.45 -0.26 -1.32
N LEU A 45 1.67 -0.01 -0.26
CA LEU A 45 0.63 1.04 -0.25
C LEU A 45 1.21 2.43 -0.46
N ARG A 46 2.30 2.78 0.24
CA ARG A 46 2.98 4.07 0.06
C ARG A 46 3.54 4.24 -1.35
N GLN A 47 4.18 3.20 -1.90
CA GLN A 47 4.69 3.25 -3.26
C GLN A 47 3.56 3.46 -4.26
N LYS A 48 2.47 2.68 -4.15
CA LYS A 48 1.34 2.82 -5.06
C LYS A 48 0.64 4.16 -4.92
N ALA A 49 0.55 4.70 -3.70
CA ALA A 49 -0.01 6.02 -3.46
C ALA A 49 0.82 7.11 -4.12
N HIS A 50 2.14 7.04 -3.97
CA HIS A 50 3.09 7.95 -4.61
C HIS A 50 2.94 7.92 -6.13
N ASP A 51 2.90 6.73 -6.73
CA ASP A 51 2.72 6.56 -8.18
C ASP A 51 1.37 7.13 -8.68
N LEU A 52 0.35 7.16 -7.81
CA LEU A 52 -0.99 7.68 -8.12
C LEU A 52 -1.16 9.16 -7.74
N GLY A 53 -0.13 9.82 -7.20
CA GLY A 53 -0.22 11.18 -6.66
C GLY A 53 -1.16 11.32 -5.46
N LEU A 54 -1.46 10.21 -4.79
CA LEU A 54 -2.36 10.18 -3.65
C LEU A 54 -1.58 10.42 -2.36
N PRO A 55 -2.08 11.31 -1.50
CA PRO A 55 -1.55 11.42 -0.15
C PRO A 55 -1.92 10.17 0.66
N LEU A 56 -0.96 9.58 1.35
CA LEU A 56 -1.23 8.47 2.25
C LEU A 56 -0.33 8.53 3.49
N GLY A 57 -0.95 8.62 4.66
CA GLY A 57 -0.26 8.63 5.96
C GLY A 57 -0.03 10.01 6.56
N HIS A 58 0.98 10.09 7.44
CA HIS A 58 1.23 11.20 8.39
C HIS A 58 1.93 12.44 7.78
N ARG A 59 2.31 12.41 6.50
CA ARG A 59 2.84 13.59 5.78
C ARG A 59 1.70 14.31 5.06
N ARG A 60 0.71 14.73 5.83
CA ARG A 60 -0.35 15.64 5.40
C ARG A 60 -0.73 16.54 6.56
#